data_AF-A0A820FMH6-F1
#
_entry.id   AF-A0A820FMH6-F1
#
_cell.length_a   1.000
_cell.length_b   1.000
_cell.length_c   1.000
_cell.angle_alpha   90.00
_cell.angle_beta   90.00
_cell.angle_gamma   90.00
#
_symmetry.space_group_name_H-M   'P 1'
#
loop_
_entity.id
_entity.type
_entity.pdbx_description
1 polymer ?
#
loop_
_entity_poly.entity_id
_entity_poly.type
_entity_poly.pdbx_seq_one_letter_code
_entity_poly.pdbx_strand_id
1 'polypeptide(L)'
;MGLLSEGNPLSWTEIKLALQQIRTYGLDQLLHIFNKYKDRQKDPFLWGDETELTLVRFDHKNKNVRLLLKSHQLLPILNELNKKTDE
;
A
#
# COMPACT_ATOMS: atom_id res chain seq x y z
N MET A 1 -0.89 -5.09 4.38
CA MET A 1 -0.36 -3.85 3.78
C MET A 1 0.00 -2.86 4.87
N GLY A 2 1.27 -2.46 4.95
CA GLY A 2 1.81 -1.56 5.99
C GLY A 2 1.36 -0.11 5.83
N LEU A 3 1.46 0.65 6.92
CA LEU A 3 1.05 2.04 7.06
C LEU A 3 1.59 2.91 5.91
N LEU A 4 0.69 3.62 5.21
CA LEU A 4 1.07 4.72 4.32
C LEU A 4 1.70 5.83 5.17
N SER A 5 2.98 6.14 4.94
CA SER A 5 3.64 7.29 5.58
C SER A 5 3.04 8.58 5.02
N GLU A 6 2.63 9.49 5.90
CA GLU A 6 2.16 10.83 5.51
C GLU A 6 3.29 11.63 4.87
N GLY A 7 2.97 12.36 3.81
CA GLY A 7 3.91 13.22 3.08
C GLY A 7 3.18 14.29 2.27
N ASN A 8 3.94 15.22 1.70
CA ASN A 8 3.40 16.29 0.86
C ASN A 8 3.44 15.87 -0.62
N PRO A 9 2.29 15.58 -1.26
CA PRO A 9 2.27 15.19 -2.66
C PRO A 9 2.62 16.40 -3.55
N LEU A 10 3.47 16.16 -4.56
CA LEU A 10 3.74 17.14 -5.61
C LEU A 10 2.58 17.16 -6.61
N SER A 11 2.21 18.35 -7.09
CA SER A 11 1.30 18.50 -8.22
C SER A 11 1.92 17.95 -9.50
N TRP A 12 1.08 17.71 -10.51
CA TRP A 12 1.54 17.22 -11.81
C TRP A 12 2.61 18.13 -12.45
N THR A 13 2.43 19.45 -12.35
CA THR A 13 3.38 20.42 -12.92
C THR A 13 4.73 20.36 -12.22
N GLU A 14 4.74 20.23 -10.90
CA GLU A 14 5.95 20.12 -10.08
C GLU A 14 6.68 18.81 -10.34
N ILE A 15 5.98 17.67 -10.32
CA ILE A 15 6.61 16.36 -10.51
C ILE A 15 7.18 16.20 -11.92
N LYS A 16 6.59 16.86 -12.93
CA LYS A 16 7.08 16.83 -14.32
C LYS A 16 8.52 17.31 -14.44
N LEU A 17 8.91 18.29 -13.62
CA LEU A 17 10.28 18.83 -13.57
C LEU A 17 11.28 17.83 -12.97
N ALA A 18 10.81 16.90 -12.12
CA ALA A 18 11.63 15.91 -11.44
C ALA A 18 11.62 14.52 -12.12
N LEU A 19 10.83 14.30 -13.17
CA LEU A 19 10.63 12.97 -13.78
C LEU A 19 11.93 12.27 -14.19
N GLN A 20 12.87 13.03 -14.78
CA GLN A 20 14.15 12.46 -15.19
C GLN A 20 14.97 12.00 -13.98
N GLN A 21 15.03 12.80 -12.93
CA GLN A 21 15.75 12.46 -11.71
C GLN A 21 15.14 11.23 -11.02
N ILE A 22 13.80 11.19 -10.91
CA ILE A 22 13.07 10.05 -10.33
C ILE A 22 13.39 8.76 -11.09
N ARG A 23 13.42 8.81 -12.43
CA ARG A 23 13.77 7.65 -13.26
C ARG A 23 15.20 7.20 -13.04
N THR A 24 16.15 8.14 -13.01
CA THR A 24 17.56 7.82 -12.74
C THR A 24 17.72 7.15 -11.38
N TYR A 25 17.15 7.74 -10.33
CA TYR A 25 17.22 7.18 -8.97
C TYR A 25 16.54 5.82 -8.87
N GLY A 26 15.40 5.63 -9.53
CA GLY A 26 14.72 4.35 -9.58
C GLY A 26 15.56 3.26 -10.26
N LEU A 27 16.28 3.60 -11.34
CA LEU A 27 17.20 2.68 -12.00
C LEU A 27 18.40 2.33 -11.12
N ASP A 28 19.00 3.32 -10.46
CA ASP A 28 20.11 3.08 -9.54
C ASP A 28 19.70 2.18 -8.37
N GLN A 29 18.52 2.41 -7.79
CA GLN A 29 17.96 1.56 -6.74
C GLN A 29 17.69 0.14 -7.23
N LEU A 30 17.13 0.00 -8.44
CA LEU A 30 16.90 -1.31 -9.05
C LEU A 30 18.21 -2.08 -9.24
N LEU A 31 19.23 -1.43 -9.82
CA LEU A 31 20.55 -2.02 -10.02
C LEU A 31 21.21 -2.40 -8.70
N HIS A 32 21.06 -1.57 -7.67
CA HIS A 32 21.57 -1.86 -6.34
C HIS A 32 20.91 -3.10 -5.73
N ILE A 33 19.57 -3.17 -5.75
CA ILE A 33 18.80 -4.32 -5.25
C ILE A 33 19.20 -5.59 -6.01
N PHE A 34 19.26 -5.51 -7.35
CA PHE A 34 19.65 -6.64 -8.17
C PHE A 34 21.06 -7.12 -7.81
N ASN A 35 22.06 -6.25 -7.81
CA ASN A 35 23.44 -6.63 -7.49
C ASN A 35 23.59 -7.18 -6.07
N LYS A 36 22.79 -6.70 -5.12
CA LYS A 36 22.80 -7.17 -3.73
C LYS A 36 22.23 -8.58 -3.57
N TYR A 37 21.21 -8.95 -4.37
CA TYR A 37 20.46 -10.19 -4.17
C TYR A 37 20.49 -11.17 -5.34
N LYS A 38 21.18 -10.87 -6.44
CA LYS A 38 21.26 -11.74 -7.64
C LYS A 38 21.78 -13.16 -7.35
N ASP A 39 22.63 -13.30 -6.33
CA ASP A 39 23.26 -14.58 -5.95
C ASP A 39 22.55 -15.23 -4.75
N ARG A 40 21.39 -14.70 -4.32
CA ARG A 40 20.59 -15.23 -3.21
C ARG A 40 20.03 -16.60 -3.60
N GLN A 41 20.18 -17.58 -2.70
CA GLN A 41 19.71 -18.95 -2.90
C GLN A 41 19.10 -19.50 -1.61
N LYS A 42 18.33 -20.59 -1.73
CA LYS A 42 17.73 -21.34 -0.61
C LYS A 42 16.70 -20.54 0.20
N ASP A 43 15.97 -19.63 -0.44
CA ASP A 43 14.83 -18.99 0.20
C ASP A 43 13.70 -19.99 0.45
N PRO A 44 13.04 -19.94 1.62
CA PRO A 44 11.86 -20.75 1.89
C PRO A 44 10.71 -20.37 0.95
N PHE A 45 9.85 -21.34 0.65
CA PHE A 45 8.64 -21.10 -0.13
C PHE A 45 7.60 -20.36 0.72
N LEU A 46 7.69 -19.04 0.74
CA LEU A 46 6.70 -18.17 1.36
C LEU A 46 5.67 -17.76 0.31
N TRP A 47 4.39 -17.82 0.69
CA TRP A 47 3.28 -17.40 -0.15
C TRP A 47 2.17 -16.81 0.73
N GLY A 48 1.28 -16.05 0.12
CA GLY A 48 0.10 -15.47 0.75
C GLY A 48 -0.82 -14.86 -0.30
N ASP A 49 -2.07 -14.64 0.06
CA ASP A 49 -3.06 -13.96 -0.76
C ASP A 49 -3.17 -12.47 -0.40
N GLU A 50 -3.60 -11.66 -1.38
CA GLU A 50 -4.01 -10.27 -1.15
C GLU A 50 -5.50 -10.15 -1.48
N THR A 51 -6.28 -9.65 -0.52
CA THR A 51 -7.72 -9.45 -0.67
C THR A 51 -8.07 -7.98 -0.52
N GLU A 52 -8.83 -7.43 -1.47
CA GLU A 52 -9.38 -6.08 -1.42
C GLU A 52 -10.85 -6.11 -1.00
N LEU A 53 -11.23 -5.24 -0.05
CA LEU A 53 -12.59 -5.17 0.49
C LEU A 53 -13.19 -3.78 0.28
N THR A 54 -14.45 -3.74 -0.16
CA THR A 54 -15.22 -2.51 -0.26
C THR A 54 -16.25 -2.44 0.87
N LEU A 55 -16.19 -1.37 1.67
CA LEU A 55 -17.17 -1.14 2.71
C LEU A 55 -18.47 -0.60 2.09
N VAL A 56 -19.58 -1.26 2.39
CA VAL A 56 -20.91 -0.86 1.92
C VAL A 56 -21.88 -0.72 3.09
N ARG A 57 -22.84 0.21 2.96
CA ARG A 57 -23.95 0.39 3.89
C ARG A 57 -25.25 0.03 3.19
N PHE A 58 -25.97 -0.91 3.77
CA PHE A 58 -27.30 -1.30 3.33
C PHE A 58 -28.36 -0.40 3.97
N ASP A 59 -29.29 0.08 3.15
CA ASP A 59 -30.52 0.76 3.57
C ASP A 59 -31.70 -0.11 3.13
N HIS A 60 -32.10 -1.03 4.00
CA HIS A 60 -33.14 -2.01 3.70
C HIS A 60 -34.52 -1.35 3.52
N LYS A 61 -34.79 -0.23 4.22
CA LYS A 61 -36.06 0.49 4.13
C LYS A 61 -36.27 1.06 2.74
N ASN A 62 -35.24 1.72 2.19
CA ASN A 62 -35.28 2.32 0.86
C ASN A 62 -34.71 1.41 -0.24
N LYS A 63 -34.40 0.15 0.09
CA LYS A 63 -33.82 -0.86 -0.82
C LYS A 63 -32.62 -0.34 -1.62
N ASN A 64 -31.69 0.36 -0.95
CA ASN A 64 -30.48 0.88 -1.58
C ASN A 64 -29.21 0.42 -0.86
N VAL A 65 -28.09 0.43 -1.58
CA VAL A 65 -26.74 0.11 -1.06
C VAL A 65 -25.80 1.22 -1.50
N ARG A 66 -24.95 1.71 -0.58
CA ARG A 66 -24.01 2.81 -0.86
C ARG A 66 -22.63 2.47 -0.34
N LEU A 67 -21.60 3.07 -0.94
CA LEU A 67 -20.24 3.03 -0.40
C LEU A 67 -20.19 3.69 0.98
N LEU A 68 -19.50 3.03 1.90
CA LEU A 68 -19.26 3.53 3.24
C LEU A 68 -17.84 4.11 3.32
N LEU A 69 -17.73 5.44 3.28
CA LEU A 69 -16.46 6.16 3.32
C LEU A 69 -15.90 6.30 4.75
N LYS A 70 -15.75 5.17 5.45
CA LYS A 70 -15.21 5.11 6.83
C LYS A 70 -13.88 4.36 6.94
N SER A 71 -13.29 3.95 5.82
CA SER A 71 -12.03 3.21 5.79
C SER A 71 -10.93 3.90 6.58
N HIS A 72 -10.77 5.22 6.43
CA HIS A 72 -9.74 5.99 7.13
C HIS A 72 -9.84 5.90 8.67
N GLN A 73 -11.04 5.79 9.23
CA GLN A 73 -11.25 5.63 10.68
C GLN A 73 -11.06 4.19 11.15
N LEU A 74 -11.35 3.22 10.28
CA LEU A 74 -11.27 1.79 10.60
C LEU A 74 -9.85 1.23 10.46
N LEU A 75 -9.06 1.75 9.53
CA LEU A 75 -7.68 1.29 9.26
C LEU A 75 -6.78 1.35 10.51
N PRO A 76 -6.77 2.41 11.34
CA PRO A 76 -6.00 2.43 12.59
C PRO A 76 -6.41 1.32 13.57
N ILE A 77 -7.72 1.09 13.73
CA ILE A 77 -8.26 0.04 14.61
C ILE A 77 -7.83 -1.34 14.11
N LEU A 78 -7.94 -1.60 12.80
CA LEU A 78 -7.50 -2.85 12.19
C LEU A 78 -6.00 -3.06 12.35
N ASN A 79 -5.18 -2.01 12.21
CA ASN A 79 -3.75 -2.08 12.41
C ASN A 79 -3.38 -2.40 13.87
N GLU A 80 -4.07 -1.82 14.86
CA GLU A 80 -3.87 -2.15 16.27
C GLU A 80 -4.28 -3.59 16.60
N LEU A 81 -5.40 -4.07 16.03
CA LEU A 81 -5.85 -5.45 16.21
C LEU A 81 -4.85 -6.44 15.62
N ASN A 82 -4.30 -6.17 14.43
CA ASN A 82 -3.28 -7.02 13.82
C ASN A 82 -2.04 -7.13 14.71
N LYS A 83 -1.52 -6.00 15.23
CA LYS A 83 -0.35 -6.00 16.12
C LYS A 83 -0.53 -6.85 17.37
N LYS A 84 -1.73 -6.84 17.98
CA LYS A 84 -2.05 -7.66 19.16
C LYS A 84 -2.18 -9.16 18.85
N THR A 85 -2.41 -9.52 17.59
CA THR A 85 -2.58 -10.91 17.17
C THR A 85 -1.23 -11.56 16.85
N ASP A 86 -0.21 -10.75 16.56
CA ASP A 86 1.18 -11.17 16.31
C ASP A 86 2.04 -11.27 17.58
N GLU A 87 1.52 -10.83 18.75
CA GLU A 87 2.11 -11.00 20.10
C GLU A 87 1.57 -12.26 20.81
#